data_AF-A0A3B8IE68-F1
#
_entry.id   AF-A0A3B8IE68-F1
#
_cell.length_a   1.000
_cell.length_b   1.000
_cell.length_c   1.000
_cell.angle_alpha   90.00
_cell.angle_beta   90.00
_cell.angle_gamma   90.00
#
_symmetry.space_group_name_H-M   'P 1'
#
loop_
_entity.id
_entity.type
_entity.pdbx_description
1 polymer ?
#
loop_
_entity_poly.entity_id
_entity_poly.type
_entity_poly.pdbx_seq_one_letter_code
_entity_poly.pdbx_strand_id
1 'polypeptide(L)'
;LRVRLMHLAVEESVDLALSERLVLQEAYDLAAQRKIIEQFPAEIPLNRSILPKAQAVFCIDVRSEVCRRHLEQASPDMETLGFAGFFAFPIKYQPIGHSHGRAQCPVLLPAGPTVQETLADPIANEKATQRRTVLQHVGKAWKGFKKSAVSCFGYVSPVGLSFLPKLITDSLGVTRPVAHPDRQGLTRHEHHHKTVDLDSAAGIPFDQQVGLAQNALKAMSLTEDFARLVLIVGHGANTVNNPHASGLDCGACGGNAGEANARVAATVLNNPLVRDQLSYRGINVPDTTWFLACQHDTTTDEVSVFEQELVPPSHQEDLAEVQGWLEEAGRNARAERAIRMG
;
A
#
# COMPACT_ATOMS: atom_id res chain seq x y z
N LEU A 1 -38.52 12.74 16.75
CA LEU A 1 -38.47 13.24 18.15
C LEU A 1 -39.55 12.60 19.04
N ARG A 2 -40.85 12.77 18.78
CA ARG A 2 -41.92 12.25 19.68
C ARG A 2 -42.06 10.71 19.76
N VAL A 3 -41.66 9.98 18.71
CA VAL A 3 -41.85 8.51 18.62
C VAL A 3 -40.68 7.72 19.24
N ARG A 4 -39.47 8.28 19.33
CA ARG A 4 -38.30 7.59 19.94
C ARG A 4 -38.14 7.82 21.44
N LEU A 5 -38.70 8.90 21.98
CA LEU A 5 -38.79 9.12 23.43
C LEU A 5 -39.59 8.01 24.15
N MET A 6 -40.42 7.27 23.42
CA MET A 6 -41.26 6.20 23.99
C MET A 6 -40.51 4.87 24.18
N HIS A 7 -39.33 4.68 23.57
CA HIS A 7 -38.55 3.44 23.69
C HIS A 7 -37.46 3.45 24.76
N LEU A 8 -37.21 4.61 25.39
CA LEU A 8 -36.32 4.73 26.55
C LEU A 8 -37.05 4.51 27.89
N ALA A 9 -38.32 4.12 27.84
CA ALA A 9 -39.14 3.87 29.03
C ALA A 9 -39.03 2.42 29.54
N VAL A 10 -37.82 1.86 29.66
CA VAL A 10 -37.59 0.65 30.49
C VAL A 10 -36.13 0.65 30.97
N GLU A 11 -35.86 1.33 32.08
CA GLU A 11 -35.06 0.88 33.23
C GLU A 11 -34.99 2.02 34.26
N GLU A 12 -35.49 1.74 35.46
CA GLU A 12 -35.49 2.69 36.58
C GLU A 12 -34.04 3.14 36.91
N SER A 13 -33.87 4.46 37.03
CA SER A 13 -32.65 5.20 37.37
C SER A 13 -31.58 5.40 36.29
N VAL A 14 -31.94 5.61 35.02
CA VAL A 14 -31.06 6.41 34.16
C VAL A 14 -31.09 7.85 34.69
N ASP A 15 -29.95 8.31 35.22
CA ASP A 15 -29.75 9.68 35.72
C ASP A 15 -30.37 10.69 34.74
N LEU A 16 -31.31 11.52 35.21
CA LEU A 16 -31.99 12.53 34.39
C LEU A 16 -30.96 13.40 33.65
N ALA A 17 -29.83 13.70 34.28
CA ALA A 17 -28.73 14.44 33.69
C ALA A 17 -28.05 13.68 32.53
N LEU A 18 -27.96 12.34 32.60
CA LEU A 18 -27.44 11.52 31.51
C LEU A 18 -28.41 11.53 30.32
N SER A 19 -29.71 11.41 30.57
CA SER A 19 -30.73 11.48 29.52
C SER A 19 -30.70 12.83 28.78
N GLU A 20 -30.62 13.94 29.51
CA GLU A 20 -30.48 15.29 28.93
C GLU A 20 -29.19 15.41 28.10
N ARG A 21 -28.06 14.90 28.58
CA ARG A 21 -26.78 14.90 27.85
C ARG A 21 -26.85 14.09 26.56
N LEU A 22 -27.50 12.92 26.57
CA LEU A 22 -27.67 12.09 25.36
C LEU A 22 -28.52 12.78 24.31
N VAL A 23 -29.61 13.46 24.71
CA VAL A 23 -30.45 14.23 23.78
C VAL A 23 -29.67 15.40 23.18
N LEU A 24 -28.87 16.10 24.00
CA LEU A 24 -28.01 17.18 23.49
C LEU A 24 -26.91 16.66 22.57
N GLN A 25 -26.31 15.51 22.87
CA GLN A 25 -25.33 14.85 22.01
C GLN A 25 -25.95 14.44 20.66
N GLU A 26 -27.13 13.80 20.67
CA GLU A 26 -27.83 13.43 19.44
C GLU A 26 -28.20 14.68 18.62
N ALA A 27 -28.66 15.75 19.28
CA ALA A 27 -28.95 17.02 18.61
C ALA A 27 -27.69 17.66 17.98
N TYR A 28 -26.55 17.58 18.66
CA TYR A 28 -25.26 18.03 18.14
C TYR A 28 -24.81 17.21 16.92
N ASP A 29 -24.89 15.88 17.01
CA ASP A 29 -24.51 14.96 15.93
C ASP A 29 -25.41 15.16 14.70
N LEU A 30 -26.73 15.30 14.90
CA LEU A 30 -27.68 15.60 13.81
C LEU A 30 -27.45 16.99 13.20
N ALA A 31 -27.05 17.97 13.99
CA ALA A 31 -26.71 19.30 13.48
C ALA A 31 -25.45 19.25 12.60
N ALA A 32 -24.43 18.51 13.00
CA ALA A 32 -23.25 18.26 12.17
C ALA A 32 -23.60 17.47 10.91
N GLN A 33 -24.44 16.43 11.02
CA GLN A 33 -24.91 15.63 9.90
C GLN A 33 -25.63 16.47 8.84
N ARG A 34 -26.53 17.38 9.25
CA ARG A 34 -27.23 18.28 8.31
C ARG A 34 -26.26 19.15 7.52
N LYS A 35 -25.25 19.75 8.19
CA LYS A 35 -24.21 20.54 7.51
C LYS A 35 -23.44 19.73 6.48
N ILE A 36 -23.17 18.45 6.77
CA ILE A 36 -22.50 17.54 5.83
C ILE A 36 -23.43 17.21 4.65
N ILE A 37 -24.70 16.88 4.91
CA ILE A 37 -25.68 16.59 3.85
C ILE A 37 -25.84 17.78 2.90
N GLU A 38 -25.88 19.00 3.42
CA GLU A 38 -25.97 20.24 2.63
C GLU A 38 -24.76 20.48 1.71
N GLN A 39 -23.61 19.83 1.96
CA GLN A 39 -22.43 19.93 1.09
C GLN A 39 -22.50 19.01 -0.14
N PHE A 40 -23.37 18.00 -0.13
CA PHE A 40 -23.53 17.11 -1.28
C PHE A 40 -24.54 17.70 -2.25
N PRO A 41 -24.16 17.98 -3.52
CA PRO A 41 -25.13 18.34 -4.55
C PRO A 41 -26.13 17.19 -4.74
N ALA A 42 -27.37 17.52 -5.14
CA ALA A 42 -28.34 16.51 -5.56
C ALA A 42 -27.74 15.61 -6.66
N GLU A 43 -28.10 14.32 -6.64
CA GLU A 43 -27.54 13.24 -7.48
C GLU A 43 -26.99 13.73 -8.82
N ILE A 44 -25.66 13.77 -8.93
CA ILE A 44 -25.00 13.94 -10.22
C ILE A 44 -25.24 12.62 -10.97
N PRO A 45 -25.89 12.62 -12.14
CA PRO A 45 -26.06 11.41 -12.91
C PRO A 45 -24.69 10.84 -13.26
N LEU A 46 -24.35 9.70 -12.68
CA LEU A 46 -23.20 8.91 -13.05
C LEU A 46 -23.44 8.41 -14.49
N ASN A 47 -22.91 9.13 -15.49
CA ASN A 47 -22.96 8.69 -16.87
C ASN A 47 -21.97 7.53 -17.06
N ARG A 48 -22.33 6.35 -16.56
CA ARG A 48 -21.59 5.08 -16.59
C ARG A 48 -21.55 4.42 -17.97
N SER A 49 -21.82 5.16 -19.06
CA SER A 49 -22.00 4.54 -20.38
C SER A 49 -20.71 4.08 -21.05
N ILE A 50 -19.53 4.41 -20.50
CA ILE A 50 -18.24 4.05 -21.08
C ILE A 50 -17.40 3.33 -20.01
N LEU A 51 -16.96 2.11 -20.32
CA LEU A 51 -15.98 1.37 -19.52
C LEU A 51 -14.67 2.18 -19.44
N PRO A 52 -14.10 2.41 -18.25
CA PRO A 52 -12.85 3.13 -18.12
C PRO A 52 -11.71 2.35 -18.79
N LYS A 53 -10.73 3.07 -19.36
CA LYS A 53 -9.50 2.46 -19.88
C LYS A 53 -8.69 1.82 -18.76
N ALA A 54 -8.68 2.45 -17.59
CA ALA A 54 -7.97 1.96 -16.42
C ALA A 54 -8.79 2.13 -15.13
N GLN A 55 -8.67 1.15 -14.25
CA GLN A 55 -9.19 1.17 -12.89
C GLN A 55 -8.03 1.10 -11.90
N ALA A 56 -8.10 1.84 -10.81
CA ALA A 56 -7.08 1.80 -9.76
C ALA A 56 -7.71 1.56 -8.39
N VAL A 57 -7.46 0.39 -7.82
CA VAL A 57 -7.84 0.06 -6.43
C VAL A 57 -6.75 0.59 -5.49
N PHE A 58 -7.02 1.74 -4.89
CA PHE A 58 -6.13 2.34 -3.89
C PHE A 58 -6.40 1.82 -2.50
N CYS A 59 -5.36 1.82 -1.67
CA CYS A 59 -5.56 1.76 -0.23
C CYS A 59 -6.48 2.91 0.23
N ILE A 60 -7.45 2.60 1.09
CA ILE A 60 -8.42 3.54 1.68
C ILE A 60 -7.79 4.50 2.71
N ASP A 61 -6.46 4.61 2.74
CA ASP A 61 -5.77 5.58 3.58
C ASP A 61 -6.14 6.99 3.09
N VAL A 62 -6.57 7.86 4.02
CA VAL A 62 -7.02 9.23 3.72
C VAL A 62 -5.94 10.07 3.04
N ARG A 63 -4.65 9.72 3.20
CA ARG A 63 -3.57 10.41 2.51
C ARG A 63 -3.53 10.07 1.02
N SER A 64 -4.09 8.93 0.61
CA SER A 64 -4.21 8.57 -0.81
C SER A 64 -5.42 9.22 -1.48
N GLU A 65 -6.38 9.77 -0.74
CA GLU A 65 -7.58 10.42 -1.31
C GLU A 65 -7.22 11.55 -2.26
N VAL A 66 -6.30 12.43 -1.88
CA VAL A 66 -5.90 13.59 -2.71
C VAL A 66 -5.35 13.12 -4.05
N CYS A 67 -4.49 12.11 -4.06
CA CYS A 67 -3.94 11.52 -5.29
C CYS A 67 -5.05 10.90 -6.15
N ARG A 68 -5.98 10.14 -5.55
CA ARG A 68 -7.11 9.51 -6.26
C ARG A 68 -7.98 10.53 -6.97
N ARG A 69 -8.36 11.60 -6.28
CA ARG A 69 -9.20 12.66 -6.86
C ARG A 69 -8.49 13.37 -8.02
N HIS A 70 -7.20 13.67 -7.87
CA HIS A 70 -6.43 14.27 -8.97
C HIS A 70 -6.22 13.30 -10.14
N LEU A 71 -6.17 11.99 -9.88
CA LEU A 71 -6.06 10.95 -10.89
C LEU A 71 -7.35 10.82 -11.72
N GLU A 72 -8.52 10.87 -11.09
CA GLU A 72 -9.82 10.92 -11.78
C GLU A 72 -10.03 12.24 -12.54
N GLN A 73 -9.41 13.34 -12.09
CA GLN A 73 -9.43 14.62 -12.80
C GLN A 73 -8.48 14.65 -14.00
N ALA A 74 -7.37 13.90 -13.95
CA ALA A 74 -6.41 13.82 -15.05
C ALA A 74 -7.00 13.15 -16.30
N SER A 75 -7.95 12.23 -16.13
CA SER A 75 -8.63 11.58 -17.25
C SER A 75 -10.01 11.05 -16.88
N PRO A 76 -11.05 11.29 -17.71
CA PRO A 76 -12.37 10.67 -17.52
C PRO A 76 -12.36 9.15 -17.76
N ASP A 77 -11.30 8.61 -18.38
CA ASP A 77 -11.14 7.19 -18.65
C ASP A 77 -10.46 6.44 -17.48
N MET A 78 -10.28 7.10 -16.33
CA MET A 78 -9.65 6.56 -15.13
C MET A 78 -10.65 6.54 -13.96
N GLU A 79 -10.89 5.35 -13.40
CA GLU A 79 -11.77 5.15 -12.25
C GLU A 79 -10.97 4.68 -11.03
N THR A 80 -11.22 5.24 -9.84
CA THR A 80 -10.56 4.77 -8.62
C THR A 80 -11.52 4.09 -7.65
N LEU A 81 -11.07 2.97 -7.09
CA LEU A 81 -11.73 2.27 -5.99
C LEU A 81 -10.90 2.40 -4.71
N GLY A 82 -11.55 2.27 -3.55
CA GLY A 82 -10.88 2.29 -2.26
C GLY A 82 -11.07 0.96 -1.55
N PHE A 83 -9.97 0.34 -1.09
CA PHE A 83 -10.03 -0.88 -0.29
C PHE A 83 -8.94 -0.91 0.78
N ALA A 84 -9.03 -1.81 1.76
CA ALA A 84 -7.96 -1.98 2.75
C ALA A 84 -6.66 -2.42 2.05
N GLY A 85 -5.53 -1.78 2.36
CA GLY A 85 -4.27 -1.91 1.60
C GLY A 85 -3.61 -3.30 1.56
N PHE A 86 -4.13 -4.28 2.31
CA PHE A 86 -3.71 -5.68 2.19
C PHE A 86 -4.46 -6.44 1.08
N PHE A 87 -5.48 -5.82 0.46
CA PHE A 87 -6.24 -6.32 -0.71
C PHE A 87 -6.88 -7.69 -0.55
N ALA A 88 -7.25 -8.06 0.69
CA ALA A 88 -7.74 -9.39 1.04
C ALA A 88 -6.71 -10.53 0.86
N PHE A 89 -5.42 -10.19 0.79
CA PHE A 89 -4.29 -11.13 0.81
C PHE A 89 -3.55 -11.06 2.15
N PRO A 90 -4.02 -11.73 3.22
CA PRO A 90 -3.34 -11.75 4.51
C PRO A 90 -2.12 -12.67 4.44
N ILE A 91 -0.96 -12.15 4.03
CA ILE A 91 0.27 -12.92 3.84
C ILE A 91 1.29 -12.66 4.94
N LYS A 92 2.27 -13.55 5.10
CA LYS A 92 3.55 -13.25 5.74
C LYS A 92 4.57 -12.97 4.66
N TYR A 93 5.12 -11.76 4.61
CA TYR A 93 6.12 -11.40 3.62
C TYR A 93 7.53 -11.57 4.16
N GLN A 94 8.38 -12.33 3.46
CA GLN A 94 9.77 -12.58 3.82
C GLN A 94 10.72 -11.96 2.78
N PRO A 95 11.36 -10.82 3.09
CA PRO A 95 12.34 -10.19 2.20
C PRO A 95 13.58 -11.04 1.96
N ILE A 96 14.28 -10.80 0.84
CA ILE A 96 15.54 -11.46 0.49
C ILE A 96 16.54 -11.30 1.64
N GLY A 97 17.19 -12.39 2.05
CA GLY A 97 18.19 -12.39 3.11
C GLY A 97 17.65 -12.29 4.55
N HIS A 98 16.33 -12.28 4.75
CA HIS A 98 15.72 -12.39 6.08
C HIS A 98 15.33 -13.83 6.43
N SER A 99 15.47 -14.20 7.70
CA SER A 99 15.10 -15.52 8.21
C SER A 99 13.62 -15.68 8.61
N HIS A 100 12.90 -14.56 8.78
CA HIS A 100 11.51 -14.56 9.24
C HIS A 100 10.67 -13.60 8.40
N GLY A 101 9.45 -14.01 8.09
CA GLY A 101 8.45 -13.16 7.46
C GLY A 101 7.74 -12.24 8.45
N ARG A 102 7.17 -11.14 7.94
CA ARG A 102 6.34 -10.19 8.69
C ARG A 102 4.89 -10.30 8.22
N ALA A 103 3.94 -10.25 9.15
CA ALA A 103 2.53 -10.21 8.80
C ALA A 103 2.23 -8.91 8.03
N GLN A 104 1.61 -9.05 6.86
CA GLN A 104 1.19 -7.97 5.97
C GLN A 104 -0.35 -7.87 5.98
N CYS A 105 -0.93 -7.78 7.17
CA CYS A 105 -2.37 -7.74 7.39
C CYS A 105 -2.71 -7.04 8.71
N PRO A 106 -3.98 -6.67 8.93
CA PRO A 106 -4.40 -6.10 10.21
C PRO A 106 -4.11 -7.07 11.35
N VAL A 107 -3.73 -6.54 12.51
CA VAL A 107 -3.35 -7.35 13.70
C VAL A 107 -4.46 -8.30 14.17
N LEU A 108 -5.71 -7.99 13.85
CA LEU A 108 -6.89 -8.80 14.20
C LEU A 108 -7.05 -10.03 13.31
N LEU A 109 -6.35 -10.11 12.18
CA LEU A 109 -6.42 -11.24 11.25
C LEU A 109 -5.18 -12.14 11.40
N PRO A 110 -5.36 -13.47 11.41
CA PRO A 110 -4.23 -14.39 11.36
C PRO A 110 -3.53 -14.25 10.01
N ALA A 111 -2.21 -14.07 10.05
CA ALA A 111 -1.41 -14.02 8.83
C ALA A 111 -1.34 -15.42 8.20
N GLY A 112 -1.63 -15.50 6.90
CA GLY A 112 -1.64 -16.70 6.08
C GLY A 112 -0.24 -17.19 5.68
N PRO A 113 -0.10 -17.81 4.49
CA PRO A 113 1.15 -18.40 4.04
C PRO A 113 2.30 -17.40 3.90
N THR A 114 3.52 -17.92 3.85
CA THR A 114 4.73 -17.11 3.73
C THR A 114 5.12 -16.93 2.28
N VAL A 115 5.01 -15.69 1.80
CA VAL A 115 5.45 -15.30 0.47
C VAL A 115 6.87 -14.74 0.56
N GLN A 116 7.77 -15.29 -0.22
CA GLN A 116 9.17 -14.88 -0.24
C GLN A 116 9.41 -13.85 -1.35
N GLU A 117 10.20 -12.82 -1.03
CA GLU A 117 10.78 -11.92 -2.03
C GLU A 117 11.90 -12.68 -2.76
N THR A 118 11.93 -12.60 -4.08
CA THR A 118 12.92 -13.30 -4.91
C THR A 118 13.33 -12.47 -6.13
N LEU A 119 14.34 -12.95 -6.84
CA LEU A 119 14.70 -12.49 -8.18
C LEU A 119 14.42 -13.62 -9.18
N ALA A 120 14.08 -13.26 -10.43
CA ALA A 120 13.77 -14.23 -11.47
C ALA A 120 14.94 -15.18 -11.78
N ASP A 121 16.19 -14.70 -11.73
CA ASP A 121 17.39 -15.54 -11.88
C ASP A 121 17.79 -16.16 -10.53
N PRO A 122 17.76 -17.50 -10.37
CA PRO A 122 18.14 -18.18 -9.13
C PRO A 122 19.57 -17.87 -8.68
N ILE A 123 20.52 -17.73 -9.61
CA ILE A 123 21.93 -17.47 -9.28
C ILE A 123 22.07 -16.05 -8.74
N ALA A 124 21.41 -15.07 -9.38
CA ALA A 124 21.35 -13.71 -8.86
C ALA A 124 20.65 -13.66 -7.50
N ASN A 125 19.56 -14.41 -7.30
CA ASN A 125 18.83 -14.46 -6.04
C ASN A 125 19.70 -14.99 -4.88
N GLU A 126 20.46 -16.06 -5.10
CA GLU A 126 21.36 -16.61 -4.08
C GLU A 126 22.46 -15.60 -3.71
N LYS A 127 23.09 -14.97 -4.72
CA LYS A 127 24.11 -13.93 -4.50
C LYS A 127 23.55 -12.74 -3.73
N ALA A 128 22.35 -12.27 -4.09
CA ALA A 128 21.68 -11.16 -3.41
C ALA A 128 21.36 -11.51 -1.95
N THR A 129 20.87 -12.74 -1.71
CA THR A 129 20.60 -13.27 -0.37
C THR A 129 21.86 -13.28 0.49
N GLN A 130 22.93 -13.92 0.01
CA GLN A 130 24.20 -14.00 0.75
C GLN A 130 24.75 -12.60 1.06
N ARG A 131 24.78 -11.71 0.06
CA ARG A 131 25.28 -10.34 0.23
C ARG A 131 24.46 -9.57 1.25
N ARG A 132 23.13 -9.64 1.18
CA ARG A 132 22.24 -8.94 2.11
C ARG A 132 22.40 -9.47 3.54
N THR A 133 22.47 -10.79 3.73
CA THR A 133 22.72 -11.41 5.04
C THR A 133 24.07 -10.99 5.63
N VAL A 134 25.16 -11.01 4.83
CA VAL A 134 26.49 -10.58 5.30
C VAL A 134 26.48 -9.10 5.70
N LEU A 135 25.93 -8.22 4.85
CA LEU A 135 25.87 -6.78 5.15
C LEU A 135 25.01 -6.48 6.37
N GLN A 136 23.96 -7.25 6.61
CA GLN A 136 23.15 -7.14 7.83
C GLN A 136 23.93 -7.55 9.07
N HIS A 137 24.68 -8.65 9.04
CA HIS A 137 25.53 -9.08 10.15
C HIS A 137 26.65 -8.08 10.44
N VAL A 138 27.36 -7.62 9.41
CA VAL A 138 28.39 -6.57 9.54
C VAL A 138 27.78 -5.29 10.11
N GLY A 139 26.61 -4.88 9.60
CA GLY A 139 25.89 -3.69 10.08
C GLY A 139 25.47 -3.81 11.54
N LYS A 140 25.01 -4.99 11.99
CA LYS A 140 24.68 -5.26 13.40
C LYS A 140 25.92 -5.22 14.29
N ALA A 141 27.00 -5.88 13.87
CA ALA A 141 28.27 -5.88 14.60
C ALA A 141 28.85 -4.45 14.73
N TRP A 142 28.83 -3.68 13.64
CA TRP A 142 29.28 -2.28 13.62
C TRP A 142 28.43 -1.38 14.53
N LYS A 143 27.10 -1.54 14.51
CA LYS A 143 26.20 -0.84 15.45
C LYS A 143 26.49 -1.22 16.90
N GLY A 144 26.75 -2.50 17.17
CA GLY A 144 27.14 -2.99 18.49
C GLY A 144 28.46 -2.37 18.96
N PHE A 145 29.47 -2.34 18.09
CA PHE A 145 30.75 -1.67 18.36
C PHE A 145 30.57 -0.18 18.68
N LYS A 146 29.81 0.58 17.88
CA LYS A 146 29.58 2.01 18.16
C LYS A 146 28.88 2.28 19.49
N LYS A 147 27.99 1.37 19.91
CA LYS A 147 27.19 1.49 21.13
C LYS A 147 27.85 0.86 22.36
N SER A 148 28.98 0.18 22.20
CA SER A 148 29.69 -0.45 23.31
C SER A 148 30.39 0.60 24.18
N ALA A 149 30.35 0.39 25.50
CA ALA A 149 30.90 1.29 26.50
C ALA A 149 32.41 1.53 26.35
N VAL A 150 33.14 0.56 25.80
CA VAL A 150 34.61 0.63 25.66
C VAL A 150 35.02 1.39 24.39
N SER A 151 34.19 1.37 23.35
CA SER A 151 34.54 1.91 22.02
C SER A 151 33.79 3.18 21.65
N CYS A 152 32.71 3.56 22.34
CA CYS A 152 31.92 4.73 21.99
C CYS A 152 32.74 6.04 22.00
N PHE A 153 33.52 6.29 23.05
CA PHE A 153 34.35 7.49 23.16
C PHE A 153 35.57 7.45 22.22
N GLY A 154 36.26 6.31 22.15
CA GLY A 154 37.44 6.13 21.28
C GLY A 154 37.12 6.16 19.79
N TYR A 155 35.88 5.86 19.40
CA TYR A 155 35.41 5.95 18.01
C TYR A 155 35.09 7.40 17.59
N VAL A 156 34.42 8.17 18.45
CA VAL A 156 33.90 9.50 18.07
C VAL A 156 35.03 10.48 17.78
N SER A 157 36.12 10.47 18.55
CA SER A 157 37.20 11.45 18.42
C SER A 157 37.98 11.37 17.09
N PRO A 158 38.51 10.20 16.66
CA PRO A 158 39.26 10.11 15.40
C PRO A 158 38.37 9.93 14.16
N VAL A 159 37.22 9.25 14.28
CA VAL A 159 36.36 8.92 13.12
C VAL A 159 35.28 9.98 12.90
N GLY A 160 34.96 10.81 13.89
CA GLY A 160 33.90 11.83 13.81
C GLY A 160 34.07 12.80 12.62
N LEU A 161 35.28 13.31 12.40
CA LEU A 161 35.57 14.23 11.29
C LEU A 161 35.37 13.57 9.91
N SER A 162 35.52 12.25 9.80
CA SER A 162 35.27 11.54 8.54
C SER A 162 33.78 11.54 8.13
N PHE A 163 32.87 11.86 9.06
CA PHE A 163 31.45 12.04 8.75
C PHE A 163 31.10 13.44 8.24
N LEU A 164 32.03 14.40 8.28
CA LEU A 164 31.74 15.78 7.85
C LEU A 164 31.25 15.86 6.39
N PRO A 165 31.87 15.19 5.41
CA PRO A 165 31.34 15.16 4.05
C PRO A 165 29.93 14.59 3.98
N LYS A 166 29.67 13.49 4.71
CA LYS A 166 28.35 12.83 4.79
C LYS A 166 27.29 13.77 5.35
N LEU A 167 27.60 14.51 6.43
CA LEU A 167 26.70 15.47 7.06
C LEU A 167 26.38 16.65 6.15
N ILE A 168 27.38 17.14 5.40
CA ILE A 168 27.20 18.21 4.42
C ILE A 168 26.30 17.72 3.27
N THR A 169 26.60 16.55 2.69
CA THR A 169 25.80 16.00 1.59
C THR A 169 24.38 15.62 2.02
N ASP A 170 24.18 15.16 3.26
CA ASP A 170 22.86 14.89 3.82
C ASP A 170 22.07 16.19 4.06
N SER A 171 22.71 17.24 4.59
CA SER A 171 22.08 18.57 4.79
C SER A 171 21.66 19.23 3.47
N LEU A 172 22.40 18.98 2.39
CA LEU A 172 22.09 19.47 1.05
C LEU A 172 21.11 18.57 0.27
N GLY A 173 20.64 17.47 0.87
CA GLY A 173 19.73 16.52 0.20
C GLY A 173 20.38 15.70 -0.91
N VAL A 174 21.70 15.77 -1.09
CA VAL A 174 22.47 15.03 -2.11
C VAL A 174 22.55 13.56 -1.73
N THR A 175 22.67 13.26 -0.44
CA THR A 175 22.68 11.88 0.06
C THR A 175 21.58 11.65 1.07
N ARG A 176 21.30 10.36 1.34
CA ARG A 176 20.40 9.95 2.41
C ARG A 176 21.20 9.61 3.68
N PRO A 177 20.78 10.08 4.87
CA PRO A 177 21.46 9.75 6.12
C PRO A 177 21.61 8.26 6.38
N VAL A 178 20.54 7.50 6.12
CA VAL A 178 20.49 6.05 6.30
C VAL A 178 19.80 5.44 5.08
N ALA A 179 20.41 4.39 4.51
CA ALA A 179 19.78 3.63 3.43
C ALA A 179 18.43 3.07 3.86
N HIS A 180 17.45 3.09 2.97
CA HIS A 180 16.13 2.51 3.24
C HIS A 180 16.29 1.00 3.53
N PRO A 181 15.64 0.44 4.58
CA PRO A 181 15.80 -0.98 4.95
C PRO A 181 15.50 -1.95 3.80
N ASP A 182 14.56 -1.58 2.95
CA ASP A 182 14.18 -2.37 1.77
C ASP A 182 15.28 -2.40 0.69
N ARG A 183 16.05 -1.33 0.54
CA ARG A 183 17.16 -1.22 -0.43
C ARG A 183 18.50 -1.71 0.13
N GLN A 184 18.61 -1.85 1.45
CA GLN A 184 19.87 -2.17 2.10
C GLN A 184 20.36 -3.58 1.69
N GLY A 185 21.52 -3.62 1.04
CA GLY A 185 22.18 -4.85 0.62
C GLY A 185 21.79 -5.39 -0.75
N LEU A 186 20.87 -4.70 -1.44
CA LEU A 186 20.50 -4.96 -2.83
C LEU A 186 21.16 -3.93 -3.76
N THR A 187 21.47 -4.33 -5.00
CA THR A 187 21.82 -3.36 -6.05
C THR A 187 20.57 -2.65 -6.51
N ARG A 188 20.72 -1.50 -7.19
CA ARG A 188 19.59 -0.80 -7.80
C ARG A 188 18.83 -1.71 -8.77
N HIS A 189 19.55 -2.49 -9.58
CA HIS A 189 18.95 -3.43 -10.52
C HIS A 189 18.11 -4.50 -9.80
N GLU A 190 18.68 -5.16 -8.79
CA GLU A 190 17.97 -6.18 -8.02
C GLU A 190 16.76 -5.61 -7.27
N HIS A 191 16.86 -4.40 -6.71
CA HIS A 191 15.74 -3.76 -6.03
C HIS A 191 14.56 -3.48 -6.98
N HIS A 192 14.84 -3.08 -8.22
CA HIS A 192 13.78 -2.83 -9.21
C HIS A 192 13.17 -4.11 -9.80
N HIS A 193 13.94 -5.19 -9.91
CA HIS A 193 13.50 -6.47 -10.53
C HIS A 193 13.18 -7.56 -9.50
N LYS A 194 13.00 -7.20 -8.23
CA LYS A 194 12.51 -8.13 -7.21
C LYS A 194 11.03 -8.41 -7.46
N THR A 195 10.62 -9.64 -7.18
CA THR A 195 9.24 -10.13 -7.31
C THR A 195 8.90 -11.03 -6.12
N VAL A 196 7.71 -11.65 -6.16
CA VAL A 196 7.20 -12.56 -5.15
C VAL A 196 7.18 -14.00 -5.65
N ASP A 197 7.63 -14.93 -4.81
CA ASP A 197 7.51 -16.36 -5.05
C ASP A 197 6.29 -16.91 -4.32
N LEU A 198 5.29 -17.35 -5.09
CA LEU A 198 4.07 -17.97 -4.58
C LEU A 198 4.15 -19.49 -4.52
N ASP A 199 5.07 -20.11 -5.27
CA ASP A 199 5.13 -21.54 -5.52
C ASP A 199 6.12 -22.27 -4.60
N SER A 200 6.90 -21.52 -3.81
CA SER A 200 7.73 -22.07 -2.76
C SER A 200 6.92 -22.96 -1.80
N ALA A 201 7.60 -23.90 -1.11
CA ALA A 201 6.94 -24.83 -0.17
C ALA A 201 6.17 -24.13 0.97
N ALA A 202 6.50 -22.88 1.29
CA ALA A 202 5.80 -22.06 2.29
C ALA A 202 4.83 -21.03 1.68
N GLY A 203 4.78 -20.95 0.34
CA GLY A 203 3.99 -20.04 -0.47
C GLY A 203 2.50 -20.34 -0.43
N ILE A 204 1.74 -19.82 -1.40
CA ILE A 204 0.27 -19.91 -1.40
C ILE A 204 -0.15 -21.08 -2.29
N PRO A 205 -0.74 -22.16 -1.73
CA PRO A 205 -1.25 -23.27 -2.54
C PRO A 205 -2.30 -22.79 -3.54
N PHE A 206 -2.36 -23.43 -4.72
CA PHE A 206 -3.26 -23.04 -5.81
C PHE A 206 -4.72 -22.85 -5.38
N ASP A 207 -5.30 -23.82 -4.66
CA ASP A 207 -6.70 -23.73 -4.19
C ASP A 207 -6.92 -22.50 -3.29
N GLN A 208 -5.90 -22.14 -2.50
CA GLN A 208 -5.94 -20.95 -1.66
C GLN A 208 -5.78 -19.68 -2.51
N GLN A 209 -4.96 -19.68 -3.56
CA GLN A 209 -4.87 -18.55 -4.49
C GLN A 209 -6.24 -18.24 -5.12
N VAL A 210 -6.97 -19.27 -5.58
CA VAL A 210 -8.33 -19.11 -6.14
C VAL A 210 -9.29 -18.53 -5.10
N GLY A 211 -9.27 -19.05 -3.87
CA GLY A 211 -10.10 -18.56 -2.78
C GLY A 211 -9.80 -17.10 -2.41
N LEU A 212 -8.52 -16.74 -2.31
CA LEU A 212 -8.09 -15.36 -2.02
C LEU A 212 -8.47 -14.40 -3.14
N ALA A 213 -8.26 -14.78 -4.40
CA ALA A 213 -8.65 -13.98 -5.56
C ALA A 213 -10.15 -13.70 -5.59
N GLN A 214 -10.97 -14.74 -5.40
CA GLN A 214 -12.43 -14.59 -5.36
C GLN A 214 -12.87 -13.66 -4.23
N ASN A 215 -12.33 -13.86 -3.03
CA ASN A 215 -12.65 -13.04 -1.86
C ASN A 215 -12.22 -11.59 -2.06
N ALA A 216 -11.04 -11.35 -2.63
CA ALA A 216 -10.54 -10.03 -2.94
C ALA A 216 -11.47 -9.30 -3.91
N LEU A 217 -11.77 -9.88 -5.07
CA LEU A 217 -12.62 -9.27 -6.10
C LEU A 217 -14.04 -8.97 -5.56
N LYS A 218 -14.64 -9.91 -4.82
CA LYS A 218 -15.94 -9.69 -4.17
C LYS A 218 -15.90 -8.58 -3.11
N ALA A 219 -14.88 -8.58 -2.25
CA ALA A 219 -14.76 -7.58 -1.19
C ALA A 219 -14.49 -6.17 -1.75
N MET A 220 -13.78 -6.08 -2.87
CA MET A 220 -13.54 -4.83 -3.59
C MET A 220 -14.74 -4.38 -4.44
N SER A 221 -15.80 -5.21 -4.53
CA SER A 221 -16.92 -5.02 -5.46
C SER A 221 -16.48 -4.87 -6.92
N LEU A 222 -15.38 -5.53 -7.28
CA LEU A 222 -14.80 -5.54 -8.62
C LEU A 222 -14.98 -6.95 -9.21
N THR A 223 -16.22 -7.28 -9.59
CA THR A 223 -16.58 -8.60 -10.11
C THR A 223 -17.03 -8.57 -11.57
N GLU A 224 -17.24 -7.39 -12.12
CA GLU A 224 -17.69 -7.11 -13.48
C GLU A 224 -17.03 -5.81 -13.97
N ASP A 225 -17.20 -5.47 -15.25
CA ASP A 225 -16.75 -4.20 -15.84
C ASP A 225 -15.25 -3.89 -15.63
N PHE A 226 -14.41 -4.93 -15.75
CA PHE A 226 -12.97 -4.80 -15.64
C PHE A 226 -12.40 -3.93 -16.78
N ALA A 227 -11.64 -2.91 -16.39
CA ALA A 227 -10.82 -2.14 -17.31
C ALA A 227 -9.71 -3.00 -17.95
N ARG A 228 -9.08 -2.47 -19.01
CA ARG A 228 -7.93 -3.11 -19.65
C ARG A 228 -6.71 -3.16 -18.72
N LEU A 229 -6.50 -2.11 -17.94
CA LEU A 229 -5.51 -2.06 -16.88
C LEU A 229 -6.18 -1.89 -15.52
N VAL A 230 -5.86 -2.77 -14.57
CA VAL A 230 -6.34 -2.67 -13.19
C VAL A 230 -5.15 -2.55 -12.24
N LEU A 231 -4.97 -1.38 -11.65
CA LEU A 231 -3.87 -1.08 -10.76
C LEU A 231 -4.28 -1.46 -9.33
N ILE A 232 -3.46 -2.25 -8.66
CA ILE A 232 -3.57 -2.53 -7.22
C ILE A 232 -2.56 -1.62 -6.52
N VAL A 233 -3.03 -0.51 -5.95
CA VAL A 233 -2.19 0.57 -5.45
C VAL A 233 -2.12 0.52 -3.92
N GLY A 234 -1.16 -0.25 -3.41
CA GLY A 234 -0.76 -0.18 -2.00
C GLY A 234 -0.21 1.21 -1.67
N HIS A 235 -0.04 1.53 -0.40
CA HIS A 235 0.68 2.75 -0.02
C HIS A 235 1.83 2.45 0.94
N GLY A 236 2.79 3.36 0.97
CA GLY A 236 3.79 3.44 2.02
C GLY A 236 4.25 4.88 2.20
N ALA A 237 5.34 5.05 2.92
CA ALA A 237 5.94 6.35 3.14
C ALA A 237 7.47 6.29 3.10
N ASN A 238 8.08 7.32 2.56
CA ASN A 238 9.53 7.46 2.57
C ASN A 238 9.99 8.32 3.75
N THR A 239 10.53 7.66 4.77
CA THR A 239 11.08 8.34 5.96
C THR A 239 12.47 7.82 6.33
N VAL A 240 13.25 8.66 7.01
CA VAL A 240 14.52 8.27 7.66
C VAL A 240 14.36 8.06 9.16
N ASN A 241 13.19 8.39 9.72
CA ASN A 241 12.87 8.19 11.13
C ASN A 241 12.15 6.85 11.33
N ASN A 242 12.94 5.82 11.67
CA ASN A 242 12.46 4.43 11.75
C ASN A 242 11.25 4.22 12.70
N PRO A 243 11.18 4.84 13.90
CA PRO A 243 9.96 4.84 14.72
C PRO A 243 8.69 5.38 14.03
N HIS A 244 8.80 6.39 13.16
CA HIS A 244 7.64 6.92 12.45
C HIS A 244 7.30 6.14 11.18
N ALA A 245 8.21 5.31 10.65
CA ALA A 245 7.97 4.53 9.44
C ALA A 245 6.69 3.69 9.57
N SER A 246 6.56 2.90 10.65
CA SER A 246 5.37 2.07 10.85
C SER A 246 4.08 2.86 11.09
N GLY A 247 4.18 4.10 11.59
CA GLY A 247 3.01 4.97 11.75
C GLY A 247 2.58 5.67 10.46
N LEU A 248 3.51 5.82 9.49
CA LEU A 248 3.24 6.40 8.17
C LEU A 248 2.92 5.33 7.13
N ASP A 249 3.36 4.10 7.32
CA ASP A 249 2.99 2.96 6.49
C ASP A 249 1.54 2.51 6.73
N CYS A 250 1.10 1.47 6.03
CA CYS A 250 -0.29 1.06 6.03
C CYS A 250 -0.72 0.37 7.31
N GLY A 251 -1.69 0.95 8.02
CA GLY A 251 -2.32 0.31 9.18
C GLY A 251 -2.99 -1.02 8.84
N ALA A 252 -3.58 -1.13 7.64
CA ALA A 252 -4.18 -2.37 7.16
C ALA A 252 -3.15 -3.45 6.80
N CYS A 253 -1.88 -3.09 6.60
CA CYS A 253 -0.77 -4.03 6.42
C CYS A 253 0.06 -4.21 7.69
N GLY A 254 -0.48 -3.82 8.87
CA GLY A 254 0.21 -3.97 10.14
C GLY A 254 1.38 -2.99 10.35
N GLY A 255 1.32 -1.81 9.74
CA GLY A 255 2.38 -0.79 9.81
C GLY A 255 3.55 -1.09 8.87
N ASN A 256 3.28 -1.74 7.74
CA ASN A 256 4.23 -2.00 6.66
C ASN A 256 3.71 -1.40 5.33
N ALA A 257 4.60 -1.15 4.38
CA ALA A 257 4.22 -0.74 3.04
C ALA A 257 3.39 -1.82 2.32
N GLY A 258 2.37 -1.40 1.58
CA GLY A 258 1.45 -2.27 0.84
C GLY A 258 2.01 -2.88 -0.45
N GLU A 259 3.28 -2.62 -0.80
CA GLU A 259 3.93 -3.13 -2.01
C GLU A 259 3.80 -4.66 -2.14
N ALA A 260 4.10 -5.39 -1.07
CA ALA A 260 4.09 -6.85 -1.07
C ALA A 260 2.69 -7.42 -1.35
N ASN A 261 1.65 -6.86 -0.73
CA ASN A 261 0.27 -7.29 -0.97
C ASN A 261 -0.17 -6.97 -2.40
N ALA A 262 0.20 -5.80 -2.93
CA ALA A 262 -0.11 -5.42 -4.30
C ALA A 262 0.52 -6.37 -5.32
N ARG A 263 1.80 -6.74 -5.13
CA ARG A 263 2.50 -7.73 -5.97
C ARG A 263 1.85 -9.10 -5.93
N VAL A 264 1.53 -9.60 -4.73
CA VAL A 264 0.84 -10.90 -4.59
C VAL A 264 -0.54 -10.86 -5.26
N ALA A 265 -1.32 -9.80 -5.04
CA ALA A 265 -2.63 -9.64 -5.65
C ALA A 265 -2.54 -9.64 -7.17
N ALA A 266 -1.65 -8.83 -7.76
CA ALA A 266 -1.45 -8.78 -9.21
C ALA A 266 -0.98 -10.12 -9.77
N THR A 267 -0.03 -10.79 -9.11
CA THR A 267 0.49 -12.10 -9.55
C THR A 267 -0.61 -13.16 -9.55
N VAL A 268 -1.40 -13.25 -8.47
CA VAL A 268 -2.51 -14.20 -8.37
C VAL A 268 -3.61 -13.89 -9.39
N LEU A 269 -3.98 -12.61 -9.54
CA LEU A 269 -5.05 -12.19 -10.44
C LEU A 269 -4.65 -12.28 -11.92
N ASN A 270 -3.36 -12.26 -12.25
CA ASN A 270 -2.86 -12.50 -13.62
C ASN A 270 -2.64 -13.97 -13.95
N ASN A 271 -2.74 -14.89 -12.98
CA ASN A 271 -2.56 -16.32 -13.23
C ASN A 271 -3.74 -16.90 -14.06
N PRO A 272 -3.51 -17.41 -15.29
CA PRO A 272 -4.58 -17.93 -16.15
C PRO A 272 -5.36 -19.08 -15.52
N LEU A 273 -4.70 -19.96 -14.75
CA LEU A 273 -5.36 -21.08 -14.07
C LEU A 273 -6.28 -20.59 -12.94
N VAL A 274 -5.90 -19.52 -12.26
CA VAL A 274 -6.75 -18.87 -11.25
C VAL A 274 -7.95 -18.21 -11.93
N ARG A 275 -7.75 -17.50 -13.04
CA ARG A 275 -8.84 -16.88 -13.82
C ARG A 275 -9.85 -17.89 -14.36
N ASP A 276 -9.38 -19.03 -14.86
CA ASP A 276 -10.25 -20.14 -15.28
C ASP A 276 -11.15 -20.59 -14.12
N GLN A 277 -10.58 -20.81 -12.93
CA GLN A 277 -11.35 -21.17 -11.74
C GLN A 277 -12.30 -20.07 -11.25
N LEU A 278 -11.93 -18.80 -11.40
CA LEU A 278 -12.82 -17.68 -11.09
C LEU A 278 -14.05 -17.64 -12.01
N SER A 279 -13.87 -17.99 -13.29
CA SER A 279 -14.96 -18.02 -14.26
C SER A 279 -16.05 -19.02 -13.86
N TYR A 280 -15.67 -20.23 -13.42
CA TYR A 280 -16.61 -21.24 -12.86
C TYR A 280 -17.32 -20.75 -11.59
N ARG A 281 -16.73 -19.79 -10.88
CA ARG A 281 -17.30 -19.16 -9.67
C ARG A 281 -18.08 -17.87 -9.97
N GLY A 282 -18.34 -17.57 -11.24
CA GLY A 282 -19.17 -16.46 -11.70
C GLY A 282 -18.45 -15.11 -11.77
N ILE A 283 -17.12 -15.08 -11.73
CA ILE A 283 -16.33 -13.86 -11.91
C ILE A 283 -15.50 -14.01 -13.18
N ASN A 284 -15.88 -13.31 -14.24
CA ASN A 284 -15.18 -13.38 -15.52
C ASN A 284 -14.25 -12.18 -15.68
N VAL A 285 -12.95 -12.42 -15.56
CA VAL A 285 -11.90 -11.42 -15.83
C VAL A 285 -11.52 -11.56 -17.31
N PRO A 286 -11.72 -10.53 -18.16
CA PRO A 286 -11.34 -10.59 -19.57
C PRO A 286 -9.85 -10.88 -19.78
N ASP A 287 -9.52 -11.60 -20.85
CA ASP A 287 -8.11 -11.83 -21.25
C ASP A 287 -7.38 -10.52 -21.60
N THR A 288 -8.14 -9.49 -21.97
CA THR A 288 -7.63 -8.13 -22.21
C THR A 288 -7.36 -7.35 -20.93
N THR A 289 -7.67 -7.87 -19.74
CA THR A 289 -7.41 -7.21 -18.46
C THR A 289 -6.06 -7.64 -17.90
N TRP A 290 -5.22 -6.67 -17.56
CA TRP A 290 -3.94 -6.89 -16.88
C TRP A 290 -3.89 -6.18 -15.54
N PHE A 291 -3.56 -6.91 -14.47
CA PHE A 291 -3.40 -6.33 -13.13
C PHE A 291 -1.97 -5.84 -12.93
N LEU A 292 -1.81 -4.62 -12.43
CA LEU A 292 -0.53 -3.98 -12.15
C LEU A 292 -0.34 -3.80 -10.65
N ALA A 293 0.82 -4.21 -10.13
CA ALA A 293 1.19 -3.89 -8.76
C ALA A 293 1.77 -2.48 -8.69
N CYS A 294 1.21 -1.64 -7.82
CA CYS A 294 1.64 -0.27 -7.66
C CYS A 294 1.81 0.09 -6.17
N GLN A 295 2.60 1.13 -5.90
CA GLN A 295 2.71 1.73 -4.58
C GLN A 295 2.66 3.25 -4.66
N HIS A 296 1.71 3.85 -3.94
CA HIS A 296 1.66 5.28 -3.67
C HIS A 296 2.53 5.64 -2.46
N ASP A 297 3.55 6.47 -2.66
CA ASP A 297 4.30 7.08 -1.56
C ASP A 297 3.56 8.32 -1.05
N THR A 298 2.90 8.16 0.09
CA THR A 298 2.08 9.22 0.72
C THR A 298 2.88 10.45 1.17
N THR A 299 4.21 10.40 1.14
CA THR A 299 5.07 11.53 1.50
C THR A 299 5.53 12.35 0.30
N THR A 300 5.54 11.77 -0.90
CA THR A 300 5.96 12.43 -2.14
C THR A 300 4.84 12.56 -3.17
N ASP A 301 3.71 11.90 -2.95
CA ASP A 301 2.62 11.69 -3.92
C ASP A 301 3.11 11.08 -5.24
N GLU A 302 4.17 10.26 -5.20
CA GLU A 302 4.63 9.48 -6.35
C GLU A 302 4.00 8.08 -6.33
N VAL A 303 3.56 7.61 -7.49
CA VAL A 303 3.06 6.24 -7.65
C VAL A 303 4.06 5.44 -8.48
N SER A 304 4.68 4.44 -7.86
CA SER A 304 5.57 3.50 -8.54
C SER A 304 4.77 2.34 -9.11
N VAL A 305 5.00 2.00 -10.38
CA VAL A 305 4.47 0.80 -11.05
C VAL A 305 5.58 -0.25 -11.12
N PHE A 306 5.30 -1.46 -10.65
CA PHE A 306 6.27 -2.55 -10.60
C PHE A 306 6.07 -3.56 -11.74
N GLU A 307 7.11 -4.34 -12.04
CA GLU A 307 7.07 -5.48 -13.00
C GLU A 307 6.51 -5.09 -14.38
N GLN A 308 6.84 -3.89 -14.85
CA GLN A 308 6.38 -3.34 -16.12
C GLN A 308 6.82 -4.19 -17.32
N GLU A 309 7.92 -4.94 -17.17
CA GLU A 309 8.44 -5.90 -18.13
C GLU A 309 7.52 -7.11 -18.36
N LEU A 310 6.61 -7.40 -17.41
CA LEU A 310 5.63 -8.48 -17.55
C LEU A 310 4.38 -8.05 -18.34
N VAL A 311 4.20 -6.75 -18.56
CA VAL A 311 3.03 -6.20 -19.24
C VAL A 311 3.05 -6.60 -20.72
N PRO A 312 1.97 -7.23 -21.25
CA PRO A 312 1.93 -7.66 -22.64
C PRO A 312 2.19 -6.49 -23.62
N PRO A 313 2.84 -6.73 -24.77
CA PRO A 313 3.09 -5.68 -25.76
C PRO A 313 1.82 -4.93 -26.21
N SER A 314 0.66 -5.61 -26.20
CA SER A 314 -0.65 -5.03 -26.53
C SER A 314 -1.15 -3.96 -25.55
N HIS A 315 -0.52 -3.81 -24.38
CA HIS A 315 -0.93 -2.91 -23.30
C HIS A 315 0.13 -1.82 -23.02
N GLN A 316 1.23 -1.79 -23.77
CA GLN A 316 2.34 -0.85 -23.52
C GLN A 316 1.94 0.61 -23.78
N GLU A 317 1.09 0.87 -24.78
CA GLU A 317 0.53 2.21 -25.01
C GLU A 317 -0.40 2.64 -23.87
N ASP A 318 -1.30 1.74 -23.43
CA ASP A 318 -2.20 1.96 -22.29
C ASP A 318 -1.39 2.25 -21.01
N LEU A 319 -0.29 1.52 -20.78
CA LEU A 319 0.59 1.71 -19.62
C LEU A 319 1.26 3.08 -19.64
N ALA A 320 1.79 3.50 -20.78
CA ALA A 320 2.43 4.81 -20.92
C ALA A 320 1.45 5.96 -20.68
N GLU A 321 0.20 5.83 -21.16
CA GLU A 321 -0.87 6.80 -20.92
C GLU A 321 -1.21 6.89 -19.42
N VAL A 322 -1.40 5.74 -18.75
CA VAL A 322 -1.68 5.69 -17.31
C VAL A 322 -0.53 6.26 -16.48
N GLN A 323 0.72 6.01 -16.85
CA GLN A 323 1.88 6.60 -16.16
C GLN A 323 1.87 8.13 -16.26
N GLY A 324 1.51 8.68 -17.42
CA GLY A 324 1.32 10.12 -17.58
C GLY A 324 0.26 10.68 -16.63
N TRP A 325 -0.88 9.99 -16.49
CA TRP A 325 -1.94 10.38 -15.55
C TRP A 325 -1.48 10.29 -14.09
N LEU A 326 -0.72 9.27 -13.71
CA LEU A 326 -0.16 9.13 -12.35
C LEU A 326 0.83 10.26 -12.03
N GLU A 327 1.69 10.65 -12.97
CA GLU A 327 2.63 11.76 -12.80
C GLU A 327 1.92 13.11 -12.66
N GLU A 328 0.88 13.33 -13.48
CA GLU A 328 0.03 14.52 -13.37
C GLU A 328 -0.72 14.57 -12.04
N ALA A 329 -1.35 13.47 -11.63
CA ALA A 329 -2.05 13.36 -10.36
C ALA A 329 -1.13 13.66 -9.17
N GLY A 330 0.10 13.13 -9.19
CA GLY A 330 1.11 13.40 -8.17
C GLY A 330 1.53 14.87 -8.13
N ARG A 331 1.73 15.52 -9.28
CA ARG A 331 2.04 16.96 -9.34
C ARG A 331 0.90 17.81 -8.76
N ASN A 332 -0.34 17.51 -9.13
CA ASN A 332 -1.51 18.26 -8.67
C ASN A 332 -1.78 18.01 -7.16
N ALA A 333 -1.58 16.79 -6.68
CA ALA A 333 -1.65 16.47 -5.26
C ALA A 333 -0.62 17.27 -4.44
N ARG A 334 0.64 17.33 -4.90
CA ARG A 334 1.67 18.16 -4.26
C ARG A 334 1.31 19.65 -4.27
N ALA A 335 0.78 20.16 -5.39
CA ALA A 335 0.35 21.55 -5.50
C ALA A 335 -0.78 21.88 -4.50
N GLU A 336 -1.77 21.01 -4.36
CA GLU A 336 -2.84 21.18 -3.38
C GLU A 336 -2.31 21.14 -1.94
N ARG A 337 -1.43 20.20 -1.62
CA ARG A 337 -0.84 20.09 -0.28
C ARG A 337 0.04 21.27 0.07
N ALA A 338 0.76 21.85 -0.90
CA ALA A 338 1.63 22.98 -0.69
C ALA A 338 0.90 24.18 -0.08
N ILE A 339 -0.37 24.41 -0.47
CA ILE A 339 -1.22 25.49 0.08
C ILE A 339 -1.50 25.29 1.57
N ARG A 340 -1.47 24.04 2.06
CA ARG A 340 -1.71 23.71 3.48
C ARG A 340 -0.43 23.73 4.32
N MET A 341 0.74 23.77 3.68
CA MET A 341 2.06 23.74 4.34
C MET A 341 2.75 25.11 4.38
N GLY A 342 2.06 26.19 3.97
CA GLY A 342 2.54 27.58 4.01
C GLY A 342 1.49 28.53 4.54
#